data_AF-A0A4V1D1P5-F1
#
_entry.id   AF-A0A4V1D1P5-F1
#
_cell.length_a   1.000
_cell.length_b   1.000
_cell.length_c   1.000
_cell.angle_alpha   90.00
_cell.angle_beta   90.00
_cell.angle_gamma   90.00
#
_symmetry.space_group_name_H-M   'P 1'
#
loop_
_entity.id
_entity.type
_entity.pdbx_description
1 polymer ?
#
loop_
_entity_poly.entity_id
_entity_poly.type
_entity_poly.pdbx_seq_one_letter_code
_entity_poly.pdbx_strand_id
1 'polypeptide(L)' 'METERNLLTTTEAAKYLGLKPSYLYKLMMRRAIPYYKPNGKLCFFSKADLDTWLTNIRVKSQAEIDSDAAQYLVNRCTDK' A
#
# COMPACT_ATOMS: atom_id res chain seq x y z
N MET A 1 -15.30 19.42 -18.94
CA MET A 1 -14.20 18.82 -18.17
C MET A 1 -14.82 18.20 -16.94
N GLU A 2 -15.20 16.93 -17.02
CA GLU A 2 -15.63 16.20 -15.84
C GLU A 2 -14.42 16.07 -14.93
N THR A 3 -14.45 16.75 -13.79
CA THR A 3 -13.54 16.45 -12.69
C THR A 3 -13.89 15.05 -12.22
N GLU A 4 -13.25 14.06 -12.84
CA GLU A 4 -13.32 12.66 -12.45
C GLU A 4 -13.02 12.60 -10.96
N ARG A 5 -14.07 12.35 -10.17
CA ARG A 5 -13.95 12.23 -8.72
C ARG A 5 -13.19 10.93 -8.47
N ASN A 6 -11.86 10.99 -8.51
CA ASN A 6 -10.94 9.88 -8.29
C ASN A 6 -10.98 9.32 -6.86
N LEU A 7 -12.01 9.67 -6.10
CA LEU A 7 -12.27 9.28 -4.73
C LEU A 7 -13.34 8.19 -4.72
N LEU A 8 -12.90 6.98 -4.41
CA LEU A 8 -13.70 5.79 -4.22
C LEU A 8 -14.25 5.77 -2.80
N THR A 9 -15.49 5.33 -2.64
CA THR A 9 -16.05 4.97 -1.32
C THR A 9 -15.44 3.65 -0.82
N THR A 10 -15.63 3.31 0.46
CA THR A 10 -15.15 2.04 1.04
C THR A 10 -15.60 0.80 0.25
N THR A 11 -16.85 0.78 -0.23
CA THR A 11 -17.37 -0.35 -1.00
C THR A 11 -16.74 -0.43 -2.39
N GLU A 12 -16.51 0.70 -3.04
CA GLU A 12 -15.86 0.74 -4.36
C GLU A 12 -14.38 0.42 -4.25
N ALA A 13 -13.68 0.92 -3.24
CA ALA A 13 -12.29 0.59 -2.97
C ALA A 13 -12.11 -0.91 -2.66
N ALA A 14 -13.03 -1.52 -1.91
CA ALA A 14 -13.02 -2.96 -1.65
C ALA A 14 -13.15 -3.76 -2.96
N LYS A 15 -14.07 -3.33 -3.85
CA LYS A 15 -14.23 -3.94 -5.19
C LYS A 15 -12.99 -3.74 -6.06
N TYR A 16 -12.41 -2.55 -6.06
CA TYR A 16 -11.21 -2.22 -6.83
C TYR A 16 -10.03 -3.11 -6.44
N LEU A 17 -9.83 -3.33 -5.15
CA LEU A 17 -8.76 -4.17 -4.61
C LEU A 17 -9.08 -5.67 -4.67
N GLY A 18 -10.30 -6.06 -5.03
CA GLY A 18 -10.75 -7.46 -4.98
C GLY A 18 -10.84 -8.02 -3.55
N LEU A 19 -10.98 -7.16 -2.53
CA LEU A 19 -10.98 -7.55 -1.12
C LEU A 19 -12.40 -7.59 -0.55
N LYS A 20 -12.61 -8.43 0.47
CA LYS A 20 -13.84 -8.39 1.27
C LYS A 20 -13.89 -7.05 2.04
N PRO A 21 -15.06 -6.36 2.13
CA PRO A 21 -15.18 -5.10 2.86
C PRO A 21 -14.69 -5.18 4.31
N SER A 22 -14.97 -6.30 4.99
CA SER A 22 -14.51 -6.56 6.36
C SER A 22 -12.97 -6.58 6.48
N TYR A 23 -12.27 -7.01 5.44
CA TYR A 23 -10.80 -6.99 5.42
C TYR A 23 -10.28 -5.57 5.18
N LEU A 24 -10.91 -4.81 4.28
CA LEU A 24 -10.60 -3.39 4.10
C LEU A 24 -10.77 -2.60 5.40
N TYR A 25 -11.81 -2.90 6.20
CA TYR A 25 -11.97 -2.31 7.54
C TYR A 25 -10.80 -2.62 8.48
N LYS A 26 -10.28 -3.85 8.48
CA LYS A 26 -9.10 -4.20 9.28
C LYS A 26 -7.87 -3.41 8.83
N LEU A 27 -7.68 -3.22 7.53
CA LEU A 27 -6.57 -2.43 6.99
C LEU A 27 -6.69 -0.96 7.42
N MET A 28 -7.88 -0.38 7.38
CA MET A 28 -8.14 0.98 7.88
C MET A 28 -7.84 1.12 9.37
N MET A 29 -8.28 0.17 10.21
CA MET A 29 -8.03 0.20 11.66
C MET A 29 -6.54 0.10 11.99
N ARG A 30 -5.79 -0.72 11.23
CA ARG A 30 -4.34 -0.87 11.37
C ARG A 30 -3.55 0.29 10.76
N ARG A 31 -4.22 1.26 10.11
CA ARG A 31 -3.60 2.33 9.31
C ARG A 31 -2.63 1.78 8.26
N ALA A 32 -2.91 0.58 7.76
CA ALA A 32 -2.06 -0.11 6.79
C ALA A 32 -2.36 0.33 5.34
N ILE A 33 -3.49 0.99 5.10
CA ILE A 33 -3.91 1.49 3.79
C ILE A 33 -4.17 3.00 3.88
N PRO A 34 -3.78 3.81 2.87
CA PRO A 34 -4.09 5.24 2.82
C PRO A 34 -5.60 5.46 2.59
N TYR A 35 -6.19 6.38 3.35
CA TYR A 35 -7.58 6.80 3.19
C TYR A 35 -7.79 8.24 3.70
N TYR A 36 -8.82 8.90 3.18
CA TYR A 36 -9.20 10.27 3.50
C TYR A 36 -10.49 10.30 4.32
N LYS A 37 -10.56 11.20 5.30
CA LYS A 37 -11.70 11.28 6.24
C LYS A 37 -12.12 12.73 6.54
N PRO A 38 -12.65 13.48 5.55
CA PRO A 38 -12.90 14.92 5.67
C PRO A 38 -13.93 15.29 6.76
N ASN A 39 -14.98 14.48 6.94
CA ASN A 39 -16.08 14.76 7.89
C ASN A 39 -16.15 13.76 9.05
N GLY A 40 -15.10 12.98 9.30
CA GLY A 40 -15.05 12.07 10.45
C GLY A 40 -16.00 10.85 10.42
N LYS A 41 -16.98 10.79 9.51
CA LYS A 41 -17.91 9.65 9.36
C LYS A 41 -17.66 8.83 8.10
N LEU A 42 -17.36 9.49 6.98
CA LEU A 42 -17.13 8.86 5.69
C LEU A 42 -15.62 8.74 5.41
N CYS A 43 -15.24 7.59 4.85
CA CYS A 43 -13.89 7.31 4.37
C CYS A 43 -13.90 7.26 2.84
N PHE A 44 -12.90 7.89 2.24
CA PHE A 44 -12.67 7.91 0.80
C PHE A 44 -11.26 7.44 0.45
N PHE A 45 -11.08 6.93 -0.75
CA PHE A 45 -9.82 6.38 -1.21
C PHE A 45 -9.48 6.96 -2.58
N SER A 46 -8.28 7.51 -2.74
CA SER A 46 -7.80 7.91 -4.07
C SER A 46 -7.34 6.67 -4.82
N LYS A 47 -7.76 6.51 -6.08
CA LYS A 47 -7.29 5.41 -6.93
C LYS A 47 -5.76 5.40 -7.05
N ALA A 48 -5.13 6.56 -7.18
CA ALA A 48 -3.67 6.68 -7.29
C ALA A 48 -2.94 6.19 -6.03
N ASP A 49 -3.51 6.43 -4.85
CA ASP A 49 -2.95 5.96 -3.59
C ASP A 49 -3.10 4.44 -3.44
N LEU A 50 -4.21 3.88 -3.94
CA LEU A 50 -4.42 2.43 -3.95
C LEU A 50 -3.41 1.73 -4.86
N ASP A 51 -3.14 2.26 -6.05
CA ASP A 51 -2.10 1.75 -6.96
C ASP A 51 -0.70 1.84 -6.36
N THR A 52 -0.38 2.98 -5.73
CA THR A 52 0.88 3.18 -5.04
C THR A 52 1.04 2.22 -3.85
N TRP A 53 -0.06 1.96 -3.13
CA TRP A 53 -0.07 0.99 -2.04
C TRP A 53 0.17 -0.45 -2.54
N LEU A 54 -0.46 -0.85 -3.65
CA LEU A 54 -0.24 -2.15 -4.28
C LEU A 54 1.23 -2.35 -4.71
N THR A 55 1.84 -1.32 -5.28
CA THR A 55 3.24 -1.37 -5.72
C THR A 55 4.25 -1.31 -4.56
N ASN A 56 3.89 -0.68 -3.44
CA ASN A 56 4.75 -0.59 -2.25
C ASN A 56 4.90 -1.90 -1.48
N ILE A 57 3.91 -2.81 -1.51
CA ILE A 57 3.99 -4.12 -0.83
C ILE A 57 4.71 -5.13 -1.74
N ARG A 58 5.80 -4.70 -2.38
CA ARG A 58 6.66 -5.60 -3.14
C ARG A 58 7.46 -6.45 -2.17
N VAL A 59 7.26 -7.76 -2.21
CA VAL A 59 8.11 -8.72 -1.51
C VAL A 59 9.36 -8.92 -2.37
N LYS A 60 10.55 -8.66 -1.80
CA LYS A 60 11.82 -8.95 -2.47
C LYS A 60 11.86 -10.45 -2.81
N SER A 61 12.35 -10.78 -4.00
CA SER A 61 12.62 -12.16 -4.37
C SER A 61 13.77 -12.74 -3.52
N GLN A 62 13.84 -14.07 -3.41
CA GLN A 62 14.93 -14.71 -2.67
C GLN A 62 16.31 -14.28 -3.19
N ALA A 63 16.46 -14.16 -4.51
CA ALA A 63 17.71 -13.69 -5.12
C ALA A 63 18.07 -12.25 -4.73
N GLU A 64 17.09 -11.34 -4.62
CA GLU A 64 17.32 -9.97 -4.14
C GLU A 64 17.72 -9.95 -2.67
N ILE A 65 17.14 -10.83 -1.85
CA ILE A 65 17.49 -10.97 -0.43
C ILE A 65 18.93 -11.50 -0.31
N ASP A 66 19.28 -12.52 -1.08
CA ASP A 66 20.62 -13.13 -1.06
C ASP A 66 21.70 -12.13 -1.53
N SER A 67 21.38 -11.33 -2.55
CA SER A 67 22.26 -10.26 -3.04
C SER A 67 22.44 -9.14 -2.00
N ASP A 68 21.38 -8.74 -1.30
CA ASP A 68 21.41 -7.72 -0.24
C ASP A 68 22.28 -8.21 0.94
N ALA A 69 22.12 -9.49 1.32
CA ALA A 69 22.93 -10.13 2.34
C ALA A 69 24.42 -10.21 1.92
N ALA A 70 24.71 -10.59 0.68
CA ALA A 70 26.08 -10.61 0.16
C ALA A 70 26.71 -9.21 0.17
N GLN A 71 25.97 -8.18 -0.27
CA GLN A 71 26.44 -6.80 -0.27
C GLN A 71 26.71 -6.28 1.16
N TYR A 72 25.85 -6.63 2.12
CA TYR A 72 26.06 -6.29 3.53
C TYR A 72 27.36 -6.89 4.09
N LEU A 73 27.66 -8.17 3.77
CA LEU A 73 28.90 -8.82 4.19
C LEU A 73 30.13 -8.15 3.58
N VAL A 74 30.08 -7.78 2.29
CA VAL A 74 31.18 -7.08 1.59
C VAL A 74 31.46 -5.73 2.27
N ASN A 75 30.42 -4.92 2.50
CA ASN A 75 30.57 -3.60 3.13
C ASN A 75 31.15 -3.69 4.55
N ARG A 76 30.86 -4.77 5.28
CA ARG A 76 31.39 -4.99 6.63
C ARG A 76 32.86 -5.42 6.64
N CYS A 77 33.37 -5.94 5.52
CA CYS A 77 34.77 -6.33 5.37
C CYS A 77 35.67 -5.17 4.91
N THR A 78 35.12 -4.13 4.30
CA THR A 78 35.85 -2.95 3.79
C THR A 78 36.08 -1.85 4.83
N ASP A 79 35.43 -1.94 5.99
CA ASP A 79 35.58 -1.00 7.13
C ASP A 79 36.72 -1.42 8.09
N LYS A 80 37.62 -2.29 7.64
CA LYS A 80 38.85 -2.72 8.33
C LYS A 80 40.06 -2.41 7.46
#